data_AF-A0A954LJR9-F1
#
_entry.id   AF-A0A954LJR9-F1
#
_cell.length_a   1.000
_cell.length_b   1.000
_cell.length_c   1.000
_cell.angle_alpha   90.00
_cell.angle_beta   90.00
_cell.angle_gamma   90.00
#
_symmetry.space_group_name_H-M   'P 1'
#
loop_
_entity.id
_entity.type
_entity.pdbx_description
1 polymer ?
#
loop_
_entity_poly.entity_id
_entity_poly.type
_entity_poly.pdbx_seq_one_letter_code
_entity_poly.pdbx_strand_id
1 'polypeptide(L)'
;MFNRLTNVFAEAGSSVSDGRWHTDAQPALRLTWLGVLMLLPLVAIGGRVAYLQTSTADKFAQPFEQTFVSYESVPTRDGRLLSADGRVLAEDRRQFTLKVHYRWLEEPADEAWLKSQTLAKLSRKDRRKPELVAQAREDVLAEREAMWQRLSQLTGHSLEHLAVERTKIQNRVEGVVRLVEDRRHRKEKESTTPTSNGGEETFQWESLWKRFSRSFTTPPARQYRDPVIIKEEQDYHPLLTGVSLRAVAEIESHPELYPGLQVDTRSWRDYPLDRVASHLIGIRKPMTTEEAEKRK
;
A
#
# COMPACT_ATOMS: atom_id res chain seq x y z
N MET A 1 10.75 -88.16 66.17
CA MET A 1 10.16 -88.18 64.81
C MET A 1 9.93 -86.74 64.39
N PHE A 2 10.70 -86.24 63.42
CA PHE A 2 10.65 -84.84 62.98
C PHE A 2 9.67 -84.69 61.80
N ASN A 3 8.68 -83.82 61.96
CA ASN A 3 7.69 -83.49 60.93
C ASN A 3 8.31 -82.42 60.00
N ARG A 4 8.50 -82.74 58.71
CA ARG A 4 8.91 -81.76 57.68
C ARG A 4 7.68 -81.35 56.86
N LEU A 5 7.42 -80.04 56.76
CA LEU A 5 6.47 -79.49 55.80
C LEU A 5 7.06 -79.59 54.39
N THR A 6 6.39 -80.32 53.51
CA THR A 6 6.63 -80.32 52.06
C THR A 6 5.77 -79.22 51.42
N ASN A 7 6.42 -78.22 50.82
CA ASN A 7 5.75 -77.19 50.02
C ASN A 7 5.38 -77.77 48.65
N VAL A 8 4.08 -77.88 48.37
CA VAL A 8 3.48 -78.43 47.15
C VAL A 8 3.64 -77.51 45.92
N PHE A 9 4.31 -76.36 46.07
CA PHE A 9 4.48 -75.36 45.00
C PHE A 9 5.89 -75.35 44.36
N ALA A 10 6.75 -76.33 44.66
CA ALA A 10 8.10 -76.39 44.09
C ALA A 10 8.16 -77.11 42.73
N GLU A 11 7.12 -77.83 42.31
CA GLU A 11 7.09 -78.58 41.04
C GLU A 11 5.94 -78.11 40.15
N ALA A 12 6.06 -76.90 39.63
CA ALA A 12 5.31 -76.49 38.44
C ALA A 12 6.17 -75.55 37.59
N GLY A 13 7.25 -76.11 37.04
CA GLY A 13 7.79 -75.57 35.80
C GLY A 13 6.93 -76.05 34.64
N SER A 14 6.46 -75.14 33.79
CA SER A 14 6.76 -75.19 32.34
C SER A 14 5.90 -74.23 31.51
N SER A 15 6.56 -73.66 30.50
CA SER A 15 6.02 -73.09 29.26
C SER A 15 5.36 -71.70 29.32
N VAL A 16 6.21 -70.66 29.37
CA VAL A 16 5.91 -69.43 28.61
C VAL A 16 6.75 -69.49 27.34
N SER A 17 6.05 -69.54 26.21
CA SER A 17 6.57 -69.62 24.85
C SER A 17 7.56 -68.50 24.52
N ASP A 18 8.74 -68.90 24.04
CA ASP A 18 9.72 -68.06 23.34
C ASP A 18 9.09 -67.48 22.06
N GLY A 19 8.55 -66.28 22.18
CA GLY A 19 8.22 -65.44 21.04
C GLY A 19 9.50 -64.81 20.50
N ARG A 20 9.80 -65.08 19.23
CA ARG A 20 10.91 -64.61 18.37
C ARG A 20 11.22 -63.10 18.33
N TRP A 21 10.58 -62.29 19.17
CA TRP A 21 10.86 -60.88 19.36
C TRP A 21 11.59 -60.71 20.68
N HIS A 22 12.91 -60.96 20.70
CA HIS A 22 13.78 -60.48 21.77
C HIS A 22 13.76 -58.95 21.76
N THR A 23 12.71 -58.43 22.37
CA THR A 23 12.42 -57.01 22.47
C THR A 23 12.97 -56.42 23.78
N ASP A 24 13.66 -57.21 24.61
CA ASP A 24 14.07 -56.75 25.95
C ASP A 24 15.59 -56.74 26.22
N ALA A 25 16.44 -56.99 25.23
CA ALA A 25 17.89 -57.06 25.49
C ALA A 25 18.53 -55.69 25.85
N GLN A 26 17.94 -54.56 25.43
CA GLN A 26 18.50 -53.22 25.65
C GLN A 26 17.41 -52.13 25.72
N PRO A 27 16.71 -51.95 26.87
CA PRO A 27 15.69 -50.92 27.02
C PRO A 27 16.24 -49.51 26.80
N ALA A 28 17.51 -49.28 27.16
CA ALA A 28 18.20 -48.01 26.94
C ALA A 28 18.34 -47.68 25.44
N LEU A 29 18.70 -48.65 24.60
CA LEU A 29 18.90 -48.43 23.16
C LEU A 29 17.57 -48.06 22.45
N ARG A 30 16.46 -48.62 22.93
CA ARG A 30 15.12 -48.31 22.40
C ARG A 30 14.65 -46.93 22.77
N LEU A 31 14.84 -46.56 24.04
CA LEU A 31 14.52 -45.23 24.51
C LEU A 31 15.36 -44.18 23.77
N THR A 32 16.63 -44.49 23.47
CA THR A 32 17.46 -43.61 22.63
C THR A 32 16.96 -43.53 21.19
N TRP A 33 16.56 -44.63 20.55
CA TRP A 33 16.02 -44.60 19.18
C TRP A 33 14.68 -43.85 19.10
N LEU A 34 13.80 -44.04 20.08
CA LEU A 34 12.52 -43.35 20.15
C LEU A 34 12.72 -41.85 20.46
N GLY A 35 13.69 -41.54 21.33
CA GLY A 35 14.14 -40.17 21.58
C GLY A 35 14.72 -39.50 20.33
N VAL A 36 15.58 -40.20 19.58
CA VAL A 36 16.15 -39.69 18.31
C VAL A 36 15.07 -39.47 17.27
N LEU A 37 14.13 -40.41 17.12
CA LEU A 37 13.00 -40.30 16.20
C LEU A 37 12.13 -39.07 16.52
N MET A 38 11.94 -38.76 17.81
CA MET A 38 11.19 -37.59 18.26
C MET A 38 11.98 -36.28 18.13
N LEU A 39 13.30 -36.32 18.35
CA LEU A 39 14.17 -35.14 18.39
C LEU A 39 14.57 -34.68 16.98
N LEU A 40 14.69 -35.59 16.02
CA LEU A 40 15.02 -35.29 14.63
C LEU A 40 14.05 -34.28 13.98
N PRO A 41 12.71 -34.43 14.03
CA PRO A 41 11.80 -33.42 13.48
C PRO A 41 11.87 -32.10 14.24
N LEU A 42 12.11 -32.12 15.55
CA LEU A 42 12.26 -30.91 16.36
C LEU A 42 13.49 -30.09 15.92
N VAL A 43 14.61 -30.77 15.67
CA VAL A 43 15.84 -30.14 15.16
C VAL A 43 15.64 -29.64 13.74
N ALA A 44 14.91 -30.37 12.89
CA ALA A 44 14.59 -29.90 11.53
C ALA A 44 13.73 -28.61 11.56
N ILE A 45 12.73 -28.54 12.43
CA ILE A 45 11.91 -27.34 12.63
C ILE A 45 12.77 -26.20 13.20
N GLY A 46 13.56 -26.46 14.25
CA GLY A 46 14.43 -25.47 14.88
C GLY A 46 15.47 -24.91 13.90
N GLY A 47 16.11 -25.77 13.12
CA GLY A 47 17.04 -25.39 12.06
C GLY A 47 16.37 -24.56 10.97
N ARG A 48 15.11 -24.86 10.60
CA ARG A 48 14.35 -24.06 9.63
C ARG A 48 13.98 -22.68 10.19
N VAL A 49 13.55 -22.60 11.45
CA VAL A 49 13.25 -21.33 12.11
C VAL A 49 14.52 -20.48 12.17
N ALA A 50 15.65 -21.05 12.59
CA ALA A 50 16.94 -20.37 12.59
C ALA A 50 17.37 -19.92 11.18
N TYR A 51 17.16 -20.76 10.17
CA TYR A 51 17.42 -20.41 8.77
C TYR A 51 16.52 -19.27 8.28
N LEU A 52 15.22 -19.30 8.58
CA LEU A 52 14.30 -18.22 8.20
C LEU A 52 14.63 -16.91 8.91
N GLN A 53 14.98 -16.99 10.20
CA GLN A 53 15.37 -15.82 10.99
C GLN A 53 16.70 -15.22 10.54
N THR A 54 17.65 -16.00 10.03
CA THR A 54 18.93 -15.45 9.55
C THR A 54 18.89 -15.04 8.08
N SER A 55 18.27 -15.83 7.20
CA SER A 55 18.29 -15.58 5.74
C SER A 55 17.18 -14.65 5.24
N THR A 56 16.07 -14.56 5.98
CA THR A 56 14.86 -13.83 5.52
C THR A 56 14.54 -12.62 6.40
N ALA A 57 15.13 -12.50 7.59
CA ALA A 57 14.97 -11.29 8.42
C ALA A 57 15.41 -10.02 7.66
N ASP A 58 16.55 -10.06 6.97
CA ASP A 58 17.04 -8.91 6.20
C ASP A 58 16.05 -8.51 5.09
N LYS A 59 15.41 -9.49 4.42
CA LYS A 59 14.39 -9.23 3.40
C LYS A 59 13.11 -8.62 3.98
N PHE A 60 12.77 -8.92 5.24
CA PHE A 60 11.62 -8.34 5.91
C PHE A 60 11.93 -7.00 6.57
N ALA A 61 13.18 -6.75 6.97
CA ALA A 61 13.62 -5.47 7.54
C ALA A 61 13.79 -4.40 6.45
N GLN A 62 14.24 -4.79 5.26
CA GLN A 62 14.51 -3.87 4.13
C GLN A 62 13.37 -2.88 3.81
N PRO A 63 12.09 -3.28 3.73
CA PRO A 63 11.00 -2.31 3.47
C PRO A 63 10.76 -1.32 4.61
N PHE A 64 11.08 -1.67 5.86
CA PHE A 64 10.88 -0.80 7.02
C PHE A 64 12.08 0.09 7.33
N GLU A 65 13.28 -0.28 6.86
CA GLU A 65 14.49 0.56 6.94
C GLU A 65 14.49 1.69 5.90
N GLN A 66 13.66 1.58 4.86
CA GLN A 66 13.54 2.64 3.86
C GLN A 66 12.78 3.83 4.44
N THR A 67 13.53 4.86 4.82
CA THR A 67 12.96 6.19 5.07
C THR A 67 12.46 6.75 3.75
N PHE A 68 11.15 6.97 3.62
CA PHE A 68 10.57 7.61 2.45
C PHE A 68 10.91 9.10 2.46
N VAL A 69 11.84 9.51 1.61
CA VAL A 69 12.15 10.92 1.37
C VAL A 69 11.34 11.42 0.19
N SER A 70 10.51 12.44 0.42
CA SER A 70 9.84 13.18 -0.66
C SER A 70 10.61 14.46 -0.91
N TYR A 71 11.06 14.67 -2.15
CA TYR A 71 11.69 15.91 -2.57
C TYR A 71 10.63 16.81 -3.23
N GLU A 72 10.46 18.02 -2.70
CA GLU A 72 9.65 19.06 -3.32
C GLU A 72 10.58 20.17 -3.85
N SER A 73 10.49 20.45 -5.15
CA SER A 73 11.24 21.54 -5.76
C SER A 73 10.53 22.85 -5.47
N VAL A 74 11.22 23.78 -4.79
CA VAL A 74 10.71 25.14 -4.58
C VAL A 74 11.14 25.98 -5.78
N PRO A 75 10.21 26.39 -6.67
CA PRO A 75 10.58 27.13 -7.87
C PRO A 75 11.10 28.53 -7.50
N THR A 76 12.15 28.97 -8.19
CA THR A 76 12.60 30.37 -8.14
C THR A 76 11.67 31.25 -8.98
N ARG A 77 11.56 32.53 -8.60
CA ARG A 77 10.82 33.52 -9.38
C ARG A 77 11.75 34.12 -10.44
N ASP A 78 11.25 34.24 -11.67
CA ASP A 78 12.04 34.84 -12.75
C ASP A 78 12.06 36.36 -12.63
N GLY A 79 13.17 36.96 -13.09
CA GLY A 79 13.32 38.42 -13.13
C GLY A 79 12.30 39.08 -14.06
N ARG A 80 12.00 40.37 -13.80
CA ARG A 80 11.20 41.20 -14.71
C ARG A 80 12.03 41.59 -15.92
N LEU A 81 11.40 41.58 -17.09
CA LEU A 81 11.98 42.15 -18.31
C LEU A 81 11.47 43.57 -18.45
N LEU A 82 12.39 44.52 -18.60
CA LEU A 82 12.09 45.94 -18.72
C LEU A 82 12.57 46.47 -20.07
N SER A 83 11.84 47.43 -20.62
CA SER A 83 12.31 48.25 -21.74
C SER A 83 13.42 49.19 -21.28
N ALA A 84 14.13 49.82 -22.22
CA ALA A 84 15.08 50.91 -21.94
C ALA A 84 14.43 52.05 -21.13
N ASP A 85 13.13 52.31 -21.36
CA ASP A 85 12.35 53.32 -20.63
C ASP A 85 11.83 52.83 -19.26
N GLY A 86 12.19 51.62 -18.83
CA GLY A 86 11.75 51.03 -17.55
C GLY A 86 10.34 50.41 -17.56
N ARG A 87 9.63 50.41 -18.71
CA ARG A 87 8.32 49.76 -18.84
C ARG A 87 8.43 48.24 -18.71
N VAL A 88 7.52 47.61 -17.98
CA VAL A 88 7.48 46.15 -17.82
C VAL A 88 7.02 45.47 -19.11
N LEU A 89 7.89 44.65 -19.66
CA LEU A 89 7.65 43.85 -20.86
C LEU A 89 7.18 42.43 -20.51
N ALA A 90 7.70 41.86 -19.42
CA ALA A 90 7.25 40.59 -18.88
C ALA A 90 7.54 40.50 -17.37
N GLU A 91 6.60 39.95 -16.61
CA GLU A 91 6.75 39.76 -15.16
C GLU A 91 6.09 38.48 -14.65
N ASP A 92 6.57 37.96 -13.52
CA ASP A 92 5.98 36.79 -12.87
C ASP A 92 4.90 37.23 -11.86
N ARG A 93 3.64 36.93 -12.18
CA ARG A 93 2.51 37.10 -11.28
C ARG A 93 2.23 35.83 -10.50
N ARG A 94 1.76 35.98 -9.26
CA ARG A 94 1.30 34.85 -8.45
C ARG A 94 -0.08 34.44 -8.94
N GLN A 95 -0.24 33.16 -9.20
CA GLN A 95 -1.50 32.53 -9.54
C GLN A 95 -1.78 31.46 -8.49
N PHE A 96 -2.96 31.52 -7.89
CA PHE A 96 -3.38 30.53 -6.91
C PHE A 96 -4.15 29.41 -7.60
N THR A 97 -3.76 28.18 -7.30
CA THR A 97 -4.41 26.97 -7.77
C THR A 97 -5.01 26.27 -6.57
N LEU A 98 -6.32 26.06 -6.60
CA LEU A 98 -6.99 25.25 -5.59
C LEU A 98 -6.82 23.79 -5.95
N LYS A 99 -6.27 23.02 -5.02
CA LYS A 99 -6.18 21.57 -5.09
C LYS A 99 -7.16 20.92 -4.13
N VAL A 100 -7.63 19.74 -4.48
CA VAL A 100 -8.50 18.91 -3.64
C VAL A 100 -7.90 17.52 -3.51
N HIS A 101 -7.97 16.96 -2.30
CA HIS A 101 -7.58 15.58 -2.03
C HIS A 101 -8.53 14.61 -2.73
N TYR A 102 -8.00 13.56 -3.36
CA TYR A 102 -8.80 12.60 -4.15
C TYR A 102 -10.02 12.05 -3.39
N ARG A 103 -9.85 11.60 -2.14
CA ARG A 103 -10.97 11.05 -1.34
C ARG A 103 -12.12 12.02 -1.07
N TRP A 104 -11.89 13.34 -1.17
CA TRP A 104 -12.95 14.34 -1.02
C TRP A 104 -13.68 14.65 -2.34
N LEU A 105 -13.11 14.29 -3.49
CA LEU A 105 -13.70 14.56 -4.82
C LEU A 105 -14.48 13.37 -5.40
N GLU A 106 -14.16 12.15 -5.00
CA GLU A 106 -14.69 10.88 -5.53
C GLU A 106 -16.22 10.74 -5.41
N GLU A 107 -16.91 10.41 -6.50
CA GLU A 107 -18.36 10.20 -6.55
C GLU A 107 -18.69 8.83 -7.20
N PRO A 108 -19.40 7.91 -6.50
CA PRO A 108 -19.79 7.96 -5.09
C PRO A 108 -18.58 7.90 -4.14
N ALA A 109 -18.73 8.41 -2.91
CA ALA A 109 -17.64 8.40 -1.93
C ALA A 109 -17.23 6.96 -1.57
N ASP A 110 -15.92 6.72 -1.43
CA ASP A 110 -15.40 5.43 -0.97
C ASP A 110 -15.96 5.04 0.40
N GLU A 111 -16.49 3.82 0.50
CA GLU A 111 -17.18 3.33 1.71
C GLU A 111 -16.23 3.17 2.91
N ALA A 112 -14.97 2.79 2.68
CA ALA A 112 -14.00 2.63 3.75
C ALA A 112 -13.59 4.00 4.32
N TRP A 113 -13.36 4.97 3.43
CA TRP A 113 -13.12 6.35 3.79
C TRP A 113 -14.32 6.96 4.54
N LEU A 114 -15.54 6.82 4.00
CA LEU A 114 -16.75 7.36 4.63
C LEU A 114 -16.97 6.77 6.03
N LYS A 115 -16.77 5.45 6.17
CA LYS A 115 -16.80 4.78 7.48
C LYS A 115 -15.74 5.34 8.43
N SER A 116 -14.52 5.58 7.94
CA SER A 116 -13.44 6.16 8.77
C SER A 116 -13.78 7.57 9.26
N GLN A 117 -14.32 8.44 8.39
CA GLN A 117 -14.74 9.80 8.74
C GLN A 117 -15.90 9.80 9.72
N THR A 118 -16.89 8.93 9.48
CA THR A 118 -18.03 8.74 10.38
C THR A 118 -17.54 8.35 11.77
N LEU A 119 -16.72 7.29 11.88
CA LEU A 119 -16.22 6.81 13.16
C LEU A 119 -15.28 7.80 13.87
N ALA A 120 -14.59 8.67 13.13
CA ALA A 120 -13.74 9.71 13.68
C ALA A 120 -14.56 10.77 14.44
N LYS A 121 -15.77 11.09 13.97
CA LYS A 121 -16.68 12.03 14.65
C LYS A 121 -17.36 11.43 15.89
N LEU A 122 -17.53 10.11 15.96
CA LEU A 122 -18.17 9.45 17.12
C LEU A 122 -17.19 9.05 18.24
N SER A 123 -17.66 9.18 19.48
CA SER A 123 -17.00 8.61 20.65
C SER A 123 -17.02 7.07 20.63
N ARG A 124 -16.12 6.42 21.39
CA ARG A 124 -16.07 4.95 21.47
C ARG A 124 -17.39 4.29 21.90
N LYS A 125 -18.20 4.97 22.72
CA LYS A 125 -19.50 4.43 23.19
C LYS A 125 -20.56 4.53 22.10
N ASP A 126 -20.57 5.64 21.38
CA ASP A 126 -21.59 5.94 20.36
C ASP A 126 -21.41 5.10 19.10
N ARG A 127 -20.17 4.67 18.79
CA ARG A 127 -19.87 3.73 17.70
C ARG A 127 -20.60 2.39 17.79
N ARG A 128 -21.11 2.01 18.96
CA ARG A 128 -21.88 0.77 19.15
C ARG A 128 -23.36 0.92 18.79
N LYS A 129 -23.86 2.15 18.68
CA LYS A 129 -25.26 2.44 18.38
C LYS A 129 -25.39 2.64 16.86
N PRO A 130 -26.08 1.74 16.13
CA PRO A 130 -26.15 1.82 14.67
C PRO A 130 -26.87 3.08 14.17
N GLU A 131 -27.88 3.56 14.91
CA GLU A 131 -28.62 4.78 14.58
C GLU A 131 -27.73 6.02 14.56
N LEU A 132 -26.89 6.19 15.59
CA LEU A 132 -25.96 7.33 15.66
C LEU A 132 -24.87 7.25 14.58
N VAL A 133 -24.46 6.04 14.20
CA VAL A 133 -23.50 5.85 13.10
C VAL A 133 -24.14 6.21 11.76
N ALA A 134 -25.41 5.85 11.54
CA ALA A 134 -26.15 6.21 10.33
C ALA A 134 -26.35 7.73 10.23
N GLN A 135 -26.76 8.38 11.32
CA GLN A 135 -26.92 9.83 11.37
C GLN A 135 -25.61 10.56 11.08
N ALA A 136 -24.51 10.16 11.72
CA ALA A 136 -23.21 10.78 11.46
C ALA A 136 -22.69 10.53 10.04
N ARG A 137 -23.06 9.42 9.40
CA ARG A 137 -22.76 9.17 7.98
C ARG A 137 -23.48 10.19 7.10
N GLU A 138 -24.75 10.45 7.37
CA GLU A 138 -25.53 11.50 6.67
C GLU A 138 -24.94 12.88 6.93
N ASP A 139 -24.53 13.18 8.16
CA ASP A 139 -23.89 14.46 8.50
C ASP A 139 -22.59 14.69 7.71
N VAL A 140 -21.75 13.65 7.53
CA VAL A 140 -20.51 13.74 6.73
C VAL A 140 -20.83 14.00 5.25
N LEU A 141 -21.86 13.36 4.70
CA LEU A 141 -22.29 13.59 3.32
C LEU A 141 -22.83 15.02 3.15
N ALA A 142 -23.65 15.49 4.09
CA ALA A 142 -24.17 16.85 4.10
C ALA A 142 -23.06 17.91 4.25
N GLU A 143 -22.06 17.66 5.09
CA GLU A 143 -20.88 18.54 5.24
C GLU A 143 -20.09 18.65 3.93
N ARG A 144 -19.92 17.52 3.23
CA ARG A 144 -19.26 17.47 1.93
C ARG A 144 -20.04 18.25 0.87
N GLU A 145 -21.35 18.11 0.81
CA GLU A 145 -22.21 18.89 -0.08
C GLU A 145 -22.16 20.39 0.24
N ALA A 146 -22.25 20.74 1.52
CA ALA A 146 -22.16 22.13 1.98
C ALA A 146 -20.82 22.77 1.63
N MET A 147 -19.71 22.02 1.72
CA MET A 147 -18.39 22.48 1.28
C MET A 147 -18.40 22.86 -0.21
N TRP A 148 -18.98 22.03 -1.07
CA TRP A 148 -19.06 22.32 -2.51
C TRP A 148 -19.94 23.53 -2.82
N GLN A 149 -21.05 23.70 -2.10
CA GLN A 149 -21.90 24.90 -2.20
C GLN A 149 -21.15 26.17 -1.80
N ARG A 150 -20.43 26.15 -0.67
CA ARG A 150 -19.60 27.28 -0.25
C ARG A 150 -18.52 27.59 -1.27
N LEU A 151 -17.87 26.56 -1.83
CA LEU A 151 -16.83 26.73 -2.82
C LEU A 151 -17.36 27.37 -4.12
N SER A 152 -18.55 26.96 -4.56
CA SER A 152 -19.25 27.55 -5.70
C SER A 152 -19.53 29.05 -5.47
N GLN A 153 -20.07 29.41 -4.30
CA GLN A 153 -20.35 30.80 -3.94
C GLN A 153 -19.09 31.65 -3.87
N LEU A 154 -18.02 31.11 -3.30
CA LEU A 154 -16.75 31.80 -3.07
C LEU A 154 -15.95 32.03 -4.37
N THR A 155 -15.94 31.02 -5.26
CA THR A 155 -15.18 31.08 -6.51
C THR A 155 -15.98 31.66 -7.67
N GLY A 156 -17.31 31.70 -7.56
CA GLY A 156 -18.21 32.15 -8.63
C GLY A 156 -18.42 31.11 -9.74
N HIS A 157 -17.83 29.91 -9.63
CA HIS A 157 -18.09 28.81 -10.55
C HIS A 157 -19.37 28.07 -10.18
N SER A 158 -20.12 27.60 -11.18
CA SER A 158 -21.32 26.79 -10.94
C SER A 158 -20.99 25.43 -10.34
N LEU A 159 -21.92 24.86 -9.57
CA LEU A 159 -21.80 23.49 -9.05
C LEU A 159 -21.61 22.46 -10.16
N GLU A 160 -22.26 22.65 -11.31
CA GLU A 160 -22.10 21.79 -12.49
C GLU A 160 -20.67 21.83 -13.04
N HIS A 161 -20.09 23.03 -13.13
CA HIS A 161 -18.70 23.17 -13.58
C HIS A 161 -17.74 22.46 -12.63
N LEU A 162 -17.94 22.61 -11.32
CA LEU A 162 -17.16 21.89 -10.31
C LEU A 162 -17.35 20.36 -10.42
N ALA A 163 -18.57 19.89 -10.68
CA ALA A 163 -18.85 18.47 -10.89
C ALA A 163 -18.08 17.92 -12.10
N VAL A 164 -18.09 18.64 -13.23
CA VAL A 164 -17.34 18.26 -14.43
C VAL A 164 -15.84 18.16 -14.16
N GLU A 165 -15.26 19.14 -13.46
CA GLU A 165 -13.83 19.09 -13.11
C GLU A 165 -13.50 17.93 -12.16
N ARG A 166 -14.36 17.63 -11.17
CA ARG A 166 -14.20 16.47 -10.29
C ARG A 166 -14.20 15.16 -11.09
N THR A 167 -15.18 14.97 -11.98
CA THR A 167 -15.27 13.77 -12.81
C THR A 167 -14.05 13.59 -13.72
N LYS A 168 -13.50 14.68 -14.28
CA LYS A 168 -12.26 14.61 -15.06
C LYS A 168 -11.08 14.09 -14.23
N ILE A 169 -10.93 14.60 -13.01
CA ILE A 169 -9.87 14.14 -12.11
C ILE A 169 -10.08 12.67 -11.73
N GLN A 170 -11.32 12.30 -11.38
CA GLN A 170 -11.68 10.93 -11.02
C GLN A 170 -11.36 9.94 -12.15
N ASN A 171 -11.83 10.20 -13.36
CA ASN A 171 -11.57 9.35 -14.53
C ASN A 171 -10.07 9.19 -14.80
N ARG A 172 -9.28 10.23 -14.58
CA ARG A 172 -7.82 10.17 -14.75
C ARG A 172 -7.17 9.27 -13.71
N VAL A 173 -7.54 9.40 -12.44
CA VAL A 173 -6.98 8.58 -11.35
C VAL A 173 -7.42 7.12 -11.50
N GLU A 174 -8.70 6.86 -11.75
CA GLU A 174 -9.19 5.51 -12.04
C GLU A 174 -8.50 4.87 -13.24
N GLY A 175 -8.20 5.68 -14.28
CA GLY A 175 -7.40 5.22 -15.42
C GLY A 175 -6.00 4.75 -15.01
N VAL A 176 -5.31 5.51 -14.14
CA VAL A 176 -4.01 5.12 -13.60
C VAL A 176 -4.12 3.84 -12.77
N VAL A 177 -5.14 3.74 -11.92
CA VAL A 177 -5.42 2.55 -11.10
C VAL A 177 -5.55 1.31 -11.98
N ARG A 178 -6.44 1.35 -12.98
CA ARG A 178 -6.66 0.24 -13.92
C ARG A 178 -5.37 -0.15 -14.65
N LEU A 179 -4.59 0.83 -15.10
CA LEU A 179 -3.31 0.57 -15.78
C LEU A 179 -2.29 -0.11 -14.87
N VAL A 180 -2.23 0.26 -13.60
CA VAL A 180 -1.33 -0.35 -12.60
C VAL A 180 -1.76 -1.79 -12.31
N GLU A 181 -3.07 -2.02 -12.13
CA GLU A 181 -3.65 -3.35 -11.92
C GLU A 181 -3.39 -4.28 -13.13
N ASP A 182 -3.63 -3.81 -14.34
CA ASP A 182 -3.39 -4.57 -15.58
C ASP A 182 -1.90 -4.96 -15.72
N ARG A 183 -1.01 -3.99 -15.48
CA ARG A 183 0.45 -4.22 -15.52
C ARG A 183 0.88 -5.27 -14.50
N ARG A 184 0.27 -5.26 -13.30
CA ARG A 184 0.53 -6.24 -12.25
C ARG A 184 0.02 -7.62 -12.67
N HIS A 185 -1.21 -7.73 -13.16
CA HIS A 185 -1.76 -9.00 -13.63
C HIS A 185 -0.94 -9.62 -14.76
N ARG A 186 -0.37 -8.80 -15.66
CA ARG A 186 0.55 -9.28 -16.71
C ARG A 186 1.85 -9.83 -16.13
N LYS A 187 2.49 -9.10 -15.21
CA LYS A 187 3.73 -9.53 -14.54
C LYS A 187 3.53 -10.81 -13.73
N GLU A 188 2.37 -10.94 -13.07
CA GLU A 188 2.01 -12.16 -12.34
C GLU A 188 1.89 -13.35 -13.30
N LYS A 189 1.14 -13.22 -14.41
CA LYS A 189 1.02 -14.27 -15.44
C LYS A 189 2.39 -14.70 -16.00
N GLU A 190 3.26 -13.74 -16.31
CA GLU A 190 4.64 -13.99 -16.76
C GLU A 190 5.46 -14.76 -15.70
N SER A 191 5.34 -14.38 -14.42
CA SER A 191 6.05 -15.05 -13.32
C SER A 191 5.53 -16.46 -12.97
N THR A 192 4.24 -16.73 -13.21
CA THR A 192 3.64 -18.05 -13.01
C THR A 192 3.80 -18.99 -14.20
N THR A 193 4.28 -18.51 -15.35
CA THR A 193 4.59 -19.38 -16.49
C THR A 193 5.92 -20.08 -16.19
N PRO A 194 5.93 -21.38 -15.90
CA PRO A 194 7.17 -22.07 -15.61
C PRO A 194 7.99 -22.14 -16.89
N THR A 195 9.24 -21.67 -16.83
CA THR A 195 10.28 -22.04 -17.79
C THR A 195 10.43 -23.56 -17.74
N SER A 196 9.69 -24.26 -18.60
CA SER A 196 9.85 -25.69 -18.83
C SER A 196 11.11 -25.89 -19.66
N ASN A 197 12.26 -25.87 -19.02
CA ASN A 197 13.43 -26.49 -19.60
C ASN A 197 13.22 -28.01 -19.52
N GLY A 198 13.10 -28.63 -20.69
CA GLY A 198 13.13 -30.07 -20.84
C GLY A 198 14.48 -30.66 -20.43
N GLY A 199 14.45 -31.89 -19.94
CA GLY A 199 15.66 -32.66 -19.63
C GLY A 199 15.42 -33.82 -18.66
N GLU A 200 15.11 -34.98 -19.25
CA GLU A 200 15.53 -36.34 -18.85
C GLU A 200 14.89 -37.08 -17.64
N GLU A 201 14.54 -38.34 -17.93
CA GLU A 201 13.92 -39.33 -17.08
C GLU A 201 14.85 -39.84 -15.96
N THR A 202 15.00 -39.06 -14.89
CA THR A 202 15.65 -39.54 -13.66
C THR A 202 14.71 -39.50 -12.45
N PHE A 203 14.44 -40.71 -11.95
CA PHE A 203 14.13 -41.08 -10.56
C PHE A 203 12.91 -40.45 -9.86
N GLN A 204 11.89 -41.29 -9.66
CA GLN A 204 10.67 -41.01 -8.88
C GLN A 204 10.93 -40.62 -7.41
N TRP A 205 12.07 -41.02 -6.83
CA TRP A 205 12.47 -40.59 -5.48
C TRP A 205 12.95 -39.13 -5.45
N GLU A 206 13.62 -38.66 -6.50
CA GLU A 206 13.97 -37.23 -6.61
C GLU A 206 12.75 -36.37 -6.81
N SER A 207 11.71 -36.83 -7.51
CA SER A 207 10.47 -36.07 -7.68
C SER A 207 9.65 -36.03 -6.40
N LEU A 208 9.66 -37.09 -5.58
CA LEU A 208 9.08 -37.10 -4.24
C LEU A 208 9.89 -36.24 -3.27
N TRP A 209 11.22 -36.30 -3.30
CA TRP A 209 12.09 -35.43 -2.50
C TRP A 209 12.00 -33.97 -2.94
N LYS A 210 11.89 -33.70 -4.24
CA LYS A 210 11.60 -32.37 -4.81
C LYS A 210 10.20 -31.92 -4.43
N ARG A 211 9.17 -32.78 -4.37
CA ARG A 211 7.82 -32.42 -3.89
C ARG A 211 7.77 -32.16 -2.39
N PHE A 212 8.46 -33.00 -1.61
CA PHE A 212 8.59 -32.85 -0.16
C PHE A 212 9.37 -31.58 0.15
N SER A 213 10.59 -31.43 -0.37
CA SER A 213 11.37 -30.20 -0.22
C SER A 213 10.64 -28.99 -0.76
N ARG A 214 9.96 -29.05 -1.90
CA ARG A 214 9.14 -27.94 -2.44
C ARG A 214 7.94 -27.65 -1.55
N SER A 215 7.35 -28.62 -0.86
CA SER A 215 6.31 -28.36 0.16
C SER A 215 6.88 -27.62 1.38
N PHE A 216 8.12 -27.92 1.78
CA PHE A 216 8.79 -27.25 2.92
C PHE A 216 9.53 -25.95 2.56
N THR A 217 9.90 -25.76 1.29
CA THR A 217 10.69 -24.62 0.79
C THR A 217 9.90 -23.65 -0.07
N THR A 218 8.75 -24.05 -0.61
CA THR A 218 7.84 -23.10 -1.26
C THR A 218 7.14 -22.33 -0.15
N PRO A 219 7.37 -21.00 -0.05
CA PRO A 219 6.55 -20.18 0.81
C PRO A 219 5.08 -20.43 0.42
N PRO A 220 4.17 -20.76 1.36
CA PRO A 220 2.75 -20.83 1.04
C PRO A 220 2.39 -19.51 0.34
N ALA A 221 1.77 -19.60 -0.83
CA ALA A 221 1.37 -18.43 -1.59
C ALA A 221 0.57 -17.53 -0.64
N ARG A 222 1.12 -16.36 -0.30
CA ARG A 222 0.45 -15.40 0.58
C ARG A 222 -0.87 -15.04 -0.09
N GLN A 223 -1.97 -15.55 0.47
CA GLN A 223 -3.32 -15.30 -0.05
C GLN A 223 -3.78 -13.86 0.23
N TYR A 224 -3.07 -13.14 1.10
CA TYR A 224 -3.32 -11.72 1.29
C TYR A 224 -2.59 -10.95 0.19
N ARG A 225 -3.34 -10.55 -0.85
CA ARG A 225 -2.89 -9.52 -1.78
C ARG A 225 -2.78 -8.23 -0.97
N ASP A 226 -1.56 -7.77 -0.74
CA ASP A 226 -1.36 -6.45 -0.17
C ASP A 226 -2.09 -5.42 -1.07
N PRO A 227 -2.95 -4.57 -0.50
CA PRO A 227 -3.63 -3.54 -1.26
C PRO A 227 -2.59 -2.61 -1.87
N VAL A 228 -2.71 -2.33 -3.17
CA VAL A 228 -1.82 -1.38 -3.82
C VAL A 228 -2.22 0.00 -3.34
N ILE A 229 -1.37 0.63 -2.55
CA ILE A 229 -1.55 2.03 -2.19
C ILE A 229 -1.03 2.84 -3.37
N ILE A 230 -1.96 3.37 -4.16
CA ILE A 230 -1.65 4.21 -5.31
C ILE A 230 -1.49 5.63 -4.79
N LYS A 231 -0.34 6.23 -5.09
CA LYS A 231 0.03 7.57 -4.59
C LYS A 231 -1.00 8.61 -5.04
N GLU A 232 -1.47 8.48 -6.27
CA GLU A 232 -2.47 9.35 -6.88
C GLU A 232 -3.78 9.40 -6.07
N GLU A 233 -4.18 8.32 -5.39
CA GLU A 233 -5.39 8.33 -4.54
C GLU A 233 -5.20 9.05 -3.20
N GLN A 234 -3.95 9.30 -2.80
CA GLN A 234 -3.57 9.98 -1.57
C GLN A 234 -3.09 11.42 -1.82
N ASP A 235 -2.98 11.82 -3.09
CA ASP A 235 -2.44 13.10 -3.49
C ASP A 235 -3.55 14.15 -3.69
N TYR A 236 -3.13 15.41 -3.64
CA TYR A 236 -3.95 16.57 -3.95
C TYR A 236 -3.88 16.89 -5.46
N HIS A 237 -5.04 17.05 -6.09
CA HIS A 237 -5.15 17.34 -7.51
C HIS A 237 -5.65 18.76 -7.77
N PRO A 238 -5.08 19.47 -8.77
CA PRO A 238 -5.55 20.81 -9.14
C PRO A 238 -6.99 20.73 -9.65
N LEU A 239 -7.88 21.47 -9.00
CA LEU A 239 -9.29 21.58 -9.36
C LEU A 239 -9.56 22.86 -10.14
N LEU A 240 -9.11 24.01 -9.61
CA LEU A 240 -9.30 25.32 -10.23
C LEU A 240 -7.98 26.09 -10.24
N THR A 241 -7.70 26.77 -11.35
CA THR A 241 -6.56 27.67 -11.49
C THR A 241 -7.02 29.12 -11.55
N GLY A 242 -6.20 30.05 -11.06
CA GLY A 242 -6.53 31.47 -11.10
C GLY A 242 -7.56 31.92 -10.06
N VAL A 243 -7.58 31.26 -8.90
CA VAL A 243 -8.50 31.61 -7.80
C VAL A 243 -8.13 32.98 -7.22
N SER A 244 -9.14 33.78 -6.85
CA SER A 244 -8.92 35.10 -6.28
C SER A 244 -8.22 35.05 -4.92
N LEU A 245 -7.44 36.08 -4.58
CA LEU A 245 -6.76 36.16 -3.29
C LEU A 245 -7.75 36.14 -2.11
N ARG A 246 -8.92 36.75 -2.26
CA ARG A 246 -9.97 36.74 -1.24
C ARG A 246 -10.48 35.32 -0.98
N ALA A 247 -10.73 34.57 -2.04
CA ALA A 247 -11.13 33.17 -1.95
C ALA A 247 -10.08 32.31 -1.25
N VAL A 248 -8.80 32.50 -1.60
CA VAL A 248 -7.68 31.84 -0.93
C VAL A 248 -7.63 32.17 0.56
N ALA A 249 -7.73 33.45 0.92
CA ALA A 249 -7.67 33.89 2.30
C ALA A 249 -8.81 33.29 3.16
N GLU A 250 -10.02 33.19 2.62
CA GLU A 250 -11.14 32.53 3.30
C GLU A 250 -10.85 31.04 3.55
N ILE A 251 -10.35 30.33 2.53
CA ILE A 251 -10.07 28.89 2.62
C ILE A 251 -8.94 28.62 3.62
N GLU A 252 -7.87 29.40 3.59
CA GLU A 252 -6.74 29.25 4.50
C GLU A 252 -7.07 29.66 5.94
N SER A 253 -8.02 30.58 6.14
CA SER A 253 -8.46 31.02 7.47
C SER A 253 -9.45 30.06 8.14
N HIS A 254 -10.21 29.28 7.35
CA HIS A 254 -11.25 28.38 7.85
C HIS A 254 -11.11 26.95 7.29
N PRO A 255 -9.99 26.25 7.54
CA PRO A 255 -9.75 24.90 7.02
C PRO A 255 -10.84 23.89 7.43
N GLU A 256 -11.52 24.10 8.56
CA GLU A 256 -12.64 23.29 9.04
C GLU A 256 -13.88 23.36 8.13
N LEU A 257 -14.07 24.45 7.39
CA LEU A 257 -15.19 24.61 6.45
C LEU A 257 -14.87 24.04 5.06
N TYR A 258 -13.58 23.83 4.78
CA TYR A 258 -13.02 23.42 3.50
C TYR A 258 -12.11 22.18 3.63
N PRO A 259 -12.61 21.10 4.23
CA PRO A 259 -11.78 19.93 4.49
C PRO A 259 -11.30 19.28 3.18
N GLY A 260 -10.03 18.88 3.14
CA GLY A 260 -9.43 18.25 1.96
C GLY A 260 -9.13 19.22 0.82
N LEU A 261 -9.29 20.53 1.00
CA LEU A 261 -8.81 21.55 0.07
C LEU A 261 -7.43 22.06 0.49
N GLN A 262 -6.59 22.34 -0.49
CA GLN A 262 -5.27 22.93 -0.30
C GLN A 262 -5.01 23.98 -1.37
N VAL A 263 -4.43 25.12 -0.98
CA VAL A 263 -4.03 26.15 -1.94
C VAL A 263 -2.58 25.94 -2.34
N ASP A 264 -2.31 25.95 -3.64
CA ASP A 264 -0.97 25.93 -4.23
C ASP A 264 -0.70 27.27 -4.90
N THR A 265 0.49 27.84 -4.66
CA THR A 265 0.91 29.10 -5.26
C THR A 265 1.89 28.84 -6.38
N ARG A 266 1.52 29.22 -7.60
CA ARG A 266 2.38 29.10 -8.79
C ARG A 266 2.71 30.48 -9.34
N SER A 267 3.87 30.62 -9.97
CA SER A 267 4.20 31.79 -10.77
C SER A 267 3.72 31.59 -12.21
N TRP A 268 3.00 32.56 -12.74
CA TRP A 268 2.62 32.64 -14.15
C TRP A 268 3.28 33.85 -14.79
N ARG A 269 3.78 33.69 -16.02
CA ARG A 269 4.44 34.78 -16.76
C ARG A 269 3.38 35.64 -17.44
N ASP A 270 3.26 36.88 -17.01
CA ASP A 270 2.40 37.88 -17.60
C ASP A 270 3.16 38.74 -18.62
N TYR A 271 2.51 39.04 -19.74
CA TYR A 271 3.06 39.83 -20.85
C TYR A 271 2.12 41.01 -21.12
N PRO A 272 2.26 42.14 -20.41
CA PRO A 272 1.27 43.23 -20.43
C PRO A 272 1.04 43.85 -21.81
N LEU A 273 2.07 43.83 -22.67
CA LEU A 273 2.01 44.39 -24.03
C LEU A 273 1.63 43.35 -25.10
N ASP A 274 1.33 42.12 -24.68
CA ASP A 274 0.87 40.95 -25.45
C ASP A 274 1.49 40.84 -26.86
N ARG A 275 0.93 41.53 -27.86
CA ARG A 275 1.31 41.48 -29.28
C ARG A 275 2.48 42.39 -29.72
N VAL A 276 2.79 43.44 -28.97
CA VAL A 276 3.71 44.51 -29.46
C VAL A 276 5.16 44.03 -29.55
N ALA A 277 5.55 43.05 -28.73
CA ALA A 277 6.94 42.59 -28.64
C ALA A 277 7.09 41.07 -28.51
N SER A 278 6.06 40.28 -28.84
CA SER A 278 6.09 38.82 -28.65
C SER A 278 7.23 38.13 -29.41
N HIS A 279 7.59 38.65 -30.60
CA HIS A 279 8.71 38.13 -31.40
C HIS A 279 10.09 38.47 -30.82
N LEU A 280 10.20 39.55 -30.05
CA LEU A 280 11.47 39.98 -29.44
C LEU A 280 11.68 39.35 -28.07
N ILE A 281 10.63 39.28 -27.25
CA ILE A 281 10.68 38.76 -25.88
C ILE A 281 10.53 37.24 -25.86
N GLY A 282 9.75 36.70 -26.80
CA GLY A 282 9.32 35.30 -26.79
C GLY A 282 8.21 35.02 -25.77
N ILE A 283 7.66 33.81 -25.84
CA ILE A 283 6.65 33.31 -24.90
C ILE A 283 7.21 32.13 -24.11
N ARG A 284 6.91 32.09 -22.81
CA ARG A 284 7.23 30.93 -21.97
C ARG A 284 6.27 29.80 -22.32
N LYS A 285 6.83 28.64 -22.66
CA LYS A 285 6.08 27.40 -22.88
C LYS A 285 6.23 26.46 -21.69
N PRO A 286 5.25 25.58 -21.45
CA PRO A 286 5.46 24.46 -20.55
C PRO A 286 6.64 23.62 -21.05
N MET A 287 7.48 23.19 -20.12
CA MET A 287 8.68 22.41 -20.43
C MET A 287 8.29 21.04 -20.97
N THR A 288 8.80 20.69 -22.15
CA THR A 288 8.59 19.36 -22.74
C THR A 288 9.57 18.35 -22.16
N THR A 289 9.24 17.06 -22.25
CA THR A 289 10.11 15.98 -21.77
C THR A 289 11.46 15.97 -22.50
N GLU A 290 11.47 16.25 -23.80
CA GLU A 290 12.70 16.33 -24.62
C GLU A 290 13.62 17.49 -24.16
N GLU A 291 13.06 18.64 -23.83
CA GLU A 291 13.82 19.77 -23.29
C GLU A 291 14.37 19.48 -21.90
N ALA A 292 13.65 18.69 -21.10
CA ALA A 292 14.09 18.25 -19.78
C ALA A 292 15.31 17.32 -19.84
N GLU A 293 15.32 16.42 -20.82
CA GLU A 293 16.46 15.51 -21.03
C GLU A 293 17.72 16.27 -21.47
N LYS A 294 17.59 17.31 -22.30
CA LYS A 294 18.73 18.14 -22.73
C LYS A 294 19.36 18.99 -21.64
N ARG A 295 18.66 19.21 -20.51
CA ARG A 295 19.13 20.03 -19.38
C ARG A 295 19.75 19.21 -18.25
N LYS A 296 19.63 17.88 -18.30
CA LYS A 296 20.31 16.97 -17.38
C LYS A 296 21.74 16.73 -17.82
#